data_AF-A0A959N5A7-F1
#
_entry.id   AF-A0A959N5A7-F1
#
_cell.length_a   1.000
_cell.length_b   1.000
_cell.length_c   1.000
_cell.angle_alpha   90.00
_cell.angle_beta   90.00
_cell.angle_gamma   90.00
#
_symmetry.space_group_name_H-M   'P 1'
#
loop_
_entity.id
_entity.type
_entity.pdbx_description
1 polymer ?
#
loop_
_entity_poly.entity_id
_entity_poly.type
_entity_poly.pdbx_seq_one_letter_code
_entity_poly.pdbx_strand_id
1 'polypeptide(L)' 'MAKQQTFADKANKLGKKSDNIVMCPDTNVETKLINVRIVDTIKTDRGTFKFLDRNMKVYESTYKPYKK' A
#
# COMPACT_ATOMS: atom_id res chain seq x y z
N MET A 1 27.34 2.60 -30.23
CA MET A 1 28.03 2.28 -28.96
C MET A 1 27.02 2.36 -27.82
N ALA A 2 26.19 1.33 -27.63
CA ALA A 2 25.22 1.31 -26.53
C ALA A 2 25.99 1.06 -25.21
N LYS A 3 25.93 2.02 -24.27
CA LYS A 3 26.56 1.88 -22.95
C LYS A 3 25.94 0.67 -22.23
N GLN A 4 26.74 -0.38 -22.07
CA GLN A 4 26.34 -1.62 -21.42
C GLN A 4 26.13 -1.34 -19.93
N GLN A 5 24.86 -1.27 -19.50
CA GLN A 5 24.51 -1.03 -18.10
C GLN A 5 24.97 -2.22 -17.24
N THR A 6 25.72 -1.93 -16.18
CA THR A 6 26.22 -2.97 -15.27
C THR A 6 25.09 -3.48 -14.37
N PHE A 7 25.23 -4.69 -13.82
CA PHE A 7 24.25 -5.25 -12.88
C PHE A 7 24.09 -4.38 -11.62
N ALA A 8 25.14 -3.66 -11.21
CA ALA A 8 25.09 -2.70 -10.11
C ALA A 8 24.18 -1.51 -10.43
N ASP A 9 24.20 -1.00 -11.67
CA ASP A 9 23.30 0.08 -12.11
C ASP A 9 21.84 -0.37 -12.13
N LYS A 10 21.57 -1.63 -12.50
CA LYS A 10 20.22 -2.21 -12.44
C LYS A 10 19.75 -2.41 -11.00
N ALA A 11 20.64 -2.89 -10.12
CA ALA A 11 20.33 -3.08 -8.71
C ALA A 11 20.09 -1.76 -7.97
N ASN A 12 20.85 -0.70 -8.25
CA ASN A 12 20.59 0.64 -7.68
C ASN A 12 19.29 1.27 -8.19
N LYS A 13 18.87 0.94 -9.41
CA LYS A 13 17.57 1.36 -9.97
C LYS A 13 16.39 0.61 -9.32
N LEU A 14 16.59 -0.65 -8.94
CA LEU A 14 15.63 -1.49 -8.21
C LEU A 14 15.65 -1.26 -6.69
N GLY A 15 16.80 -0.83 -6.16
CA GLY A 15 17.12 -0.65 -4.74
C GLY A 15 16.79 0.73 -4.19
N LYS A 16 16.34 1.66 -5.05
CA LYS A 16 15.44 2.72 -4.60
C LYS A 16 14.17 2.01 -4.15
N LYS A 17 14.17 1.55 -2.89
CA LYS A 17 12.96 1.28 -2.12
C LYS A 17 12.11 2.52 -2.35
N SER A 18 11.19 2.37 -3.29
CA SER A 18 10.19 3.35 -3.59
C SER A 18 9.42 3.45 -2.29
N ASP A 19 9.83 4.38 -1.44
CA ASP A 19 8.90 5.05 -0.55
C ASP A 19 7.76 5.41 -1.48
N ASN A 20 6.67 4.65 -1.43
CA ASN A 20 5.50 4.81 -2.30
C ASN A 20 4.78 6.08 -1.84
N ILE A 21 5.49 7.19 -1.88
CA ILE A 21 5.04 8.53 -1.66
C ILE A 21 4.35 8.88 -2.97
N VAL A 22 3.04 8.94 -2.87
CA VAL A 22 2.12 9.19 -3.96
C VAL A 22 1.38 10.47 -3.64
N MET A 23 1.02 11.24 -4.65
CA MET A 23 0.14 12.38 -4.44
C MET A 23 -1.28 11.85 -4.24
N CYS A 24 -1.89 12.15 -3.09
CA CYS A 24 -3.28 11.78 -2.85
C CYS A 24 -4.20 12.56 -3.81
N PRO A 25 -5.02 11.90 -4.63
CA PRO A 25 -5.90 12.61 -5.58
C PRO A 25 -6.97 13.46 -4.89
N ASP A 26 -7.33 13.13 -3.64
CA ASP A 26 -8.40 13.80 -2.90
C ASP A 26 -7.90 15.02 -2.11
N THR A 27 -6.64 14.99 -1.65
CA THR A 27 -6.08 16.04 -0.79
C THR A 27 -4.93 16.81 -1.45
N ASN A 28 -4.42 16.34 -2.60
CA ASN A 28 -3.22 16.85 -3.27
C ASN A 28 -1.97 16.93 -2.37
N VAL A 29 -1.96 16.19 -1.26
CA VAL A 29 -0.82 16.09 -0.35
C VAL A 29 0.01 14.86 -0.72
N GLU A 30 1.34 15.00 -0.64
CA GLU A 30 2.25 13.86 -0.70
C GLU A 30 2.02 12.94 0.49
N THR A 31 1.59 11.70 0.21
CA THR A 31 1.20 10.73 1.24
C THR A 31 1.90 9.41 0.99
N LYS A 32 2.27 8.70 2.05
CA LYS A 32 2.75 7.33 1.93
C LYS A 32 1.58 6.39 1.69
N LEU A 33 1.81 5.42 0.83
CA LEU A 33 0.87 4.35 0.53
C LEU A 33 1.16 3.20 1.50
N ILE A 34 0.24 2.99 2.44
CA ILE A 34 0.37 1.99 3.51
C ILE A 34 -0.43 0.73 3.17
N ASN A 35 0.04 -0.42 3.65
CA ASN A 35 -0.69 -1.68 3.53
C ASN A 35 -1.40 -1.96 4.85
N VAL A 36 -2.72 -2.06 4.80
CA VAL A 36 -3.59 -2.25 5.96
C VAL A 36 -4.25 -3.62 5.85
N ARG A 37 -4.28 -4.34 6.97
CA ARG A 37 -5.00 -5.60 7.12
C ARG A 37 -6.36 -5.31 7.75
N ILE A 38 -7.43 -5.58 7.01
CA ILE A 38 -8.81 -5.41 7.47
C ILE A 38 -9.37 -6.79 7.77
N VAL A 39 -9.90 -6.97 8.97
CA VAL A 39 -10.53 -8.22 9.42
C VAL A 39 -12.02 -7.97 9.55
N ASP A 40 -12.79 -8.42 8.57
CA ASP A 40 -14.24 -8.29 8.57
C ASP A 40 -14.90 -9.55 9.13
N THR A 41 -15.97 -9.39 9.91
CA THR A 41 -16.78 -10.52 10.39
C THR A 41 -18.03 -10.63 9.52
N ILE A 42 -18.15 -11.73 8.78
CA ILE A 42 -19.29 -12.00 7.89
C ILE A 42 -20.18 -13.06 8.52
N LYS A 43 -21.45 -12.72 8.71
CA LYS A 43 -22.48 -13.69 9.12
C LYS A 43 -22.93 -14.46 7.89
N THR A 44 -22.75 -15.77 7.90
CA THR A 44 -23.25 -16.66 6.85
C THR A 44 -24.73 -16.97 7.06
N ASP A 45 -25.43 -17.36 5.99
CA ASP A 45 -26.87 -17.67 6.00
C ASP A 45 -27.24 -18.80 6.98
N ARG A 46 -26.27 -19.65 7.34
CA ARG A 46 -26.42 -20.71 8.35
C ARG A 46 -26.15 -20.26 9.79
N GLY A 47 -26.03 -18.95 10.03
CA GLY A 47 -25.79 -18.38 11.35
C GLY A 47 -24.35 -18.48 11.87
N THR A 48 -23.43 -19.05 11.08
CA THR A 48 -22.00 -19.10 11.46
C THR A 48 -21.26 -17.81 11.08
N PHE A 49 -20.34 -17.36 11.93
CA PHE A 49 -19.49 -16.21 11.66
C PHE A 49 -18.18 -16.67 10.99
N LYS A 50 -17.79 -16.02 9.90
CA LYS A 50 -16.48 -16.20 9.25
C LYS A 50 -15.71 -14.90 9.30
N PHE A 51 -14.42 -14.99 9.59
CA PHE A 51 -13.51 -13.86 9.50
C PHE A 51 -12.94 -13.81 8.08
N LEU A 52 -13.12 -12.69 7.39
CA LEU A 52 -12.52 -12.44 6.10
C LEU A 52 -11.37 -11.45 6.28
N ASP A 53 -10.17 -11.94 6.00
CA ASP A 53 -8.96 -11.16 6.07
C ASP A 53 -8.65 -10.56 4.70
N ARG A 54 -8.54 -9.24 4.62
CA ARG A 54 -8.25 -8.51 3.38
C ARG A 54 -7.07 -7.58 3.58
N ASN A 55 -6.04 -7.77 2.77
CA ASN A 55 -4.92 -6.84 2.67
C ASN A 55 -5.26 -5.76 1.64
N MET A 56 -5.30 -4.49 2.06
CA MET A 56 -5.62 -3.35 1.22
C MET A 56 -4.53 -2.28 1.29
N LYS A 57 -4.24 -1.69 0.14
CA LYS A 57 -3.37 -0.53 0.02
C LYS A 57 -4.20 0.74 0.16
N VAL A 58 -3.87 1.59 1.13
CA VAL A 58 -4.59 2.85 1.38
C VAL A 58 -3.60 4.02 1.51
N TYR A 59 -4.09 5.22 1.25
CA TYR A 59 -3.33 6.44 1.47
C TYR A 59 -3.33 6.80 2.96
N GLU A 60 -2.16 7.04 3.54
CA GLU A 60 -2.02 7.44 4.94
C GLU A 60 -2.84 8.69 5.30
N SER A 61 -2.86 9.70 4.42
CA SER A 61 -3.60 10.96 4.61
C SER A 61 -5.12 10.80 4.75
N THR A 62 -5.71 9.78 4.13
CA THR A 62 -7.17 9.53 4.15
C THR A 62 -7.56 8.42 5.11
N TYR A 63 -6.60 7.60 5.56
CA TYR A 63 -6.86 6.50 6.48
C TYR A 63 -7.11 7.06 7.89
N LYS A 64 -8.40 7.15 8.25
CA LYS A 64 -8.95 7.96 9.33
C LYS A 64 -8.96 7.40 10.78
N PRO A 65 -8.37 6.25 11.18
CA PRO A 65 -8.46 5.87 12.60
C PRO A 65 -7.43 6.59 13.50
N TYR A 66 -6.50 7.38 12.96
CA TYR A 66 -5.45 8.06 13.74
C TYR A 66 -5.37 9.58 13.50
N LYS A 67 -6.48 10.25 13.19
CA LYS A 67 -6.54 11.69 13.51
C LYS A 67 -6.50 11.79 15.04
N LYS A 68 -5.41 12.34 15.56
CA LYS A 68 -5.22 12.69 16.98
C LYS A 68 -6.42 13.44 17.53
#